data_AF-A0A670I4E5-F1
#
_entry.id   AF-A0A670I4E5-F1
#
_cell.length_a   1.000
_cell.length_b   1.000
_cell.length_c   1.000
_cell.angle_alpha   90.00
_cell.angle_beta   90.00
_cell.angle_gamma   90.00
#
_symmetry.space_group_name_H-M   'P 1'
#
loop_
_entity.id
_entity.type
_entity.pdbx_description
1 polymer ?
#
loop_
_entity_poly.entity_id
_entity_poly.type
_entity_poly.pdbx_seq_one_letter_code
_entity_poly.pdbx_strand_id
1 'polypeptide(L)'
;MPTNFKFDMGSLSYRLFSLSYIGLTRWLYEKTRLFYLPVYGGFPVKLRTYIGEPIPYDPNITAAELAEKTKTAIENLRDKHQKTPGNILRAISERFDKHYKAN
;
A
#
# COMPACT_ATOMS: atom_id res chain seq x y z
N MET A 1 29.74 62.30 -23.85
CA MET A 1 28.49 61.54 -24.09
C MET A 1 28.42 60.40 -23.09
N PRO A 2 27.48 60.35 -22.14
CA PRO A 2 27.25 59.15 -21.35
C PRO A 2 26.20 58.26 -22.01
N THR A 3 26.53 56.99 -22.20
CA THR A 3 25.61 55.94 -22.65
C THR A 3 24.77 55.44 -21.48
N ASN A 4 23.45 55.40 -21.68
CA ASN A 4 22.49 54.90 -20.69
C ASN A 4 22.65 53.37 -20.55
N PHE A 5 23.25 52.91 -19.44
CA PHE A 5 23.26 51.51 -19.07
C PHE A 5 21.91 51.16 -18.42
N LYS A 6 21.00 50.58 -19.21
CA LYS A 6 19.69 50.13 -18.71
C LYS A 6 19.86 48.74 -18.09
N PHE A 7 19.91 48.68 -16.76
CA PHE A 7 20.08 47.44 -15.99
C PHE A 7 18.77 46.63 -16.04
N ASP A 8 18.78 45.48 -16.71
CA ASP A 8 17.58 44.68 -16.92
C ASP A 8 17.35 43.69 -15.75
N MET A 9 16.58 44.15 -14.75
CA MET A 9 16.33 43.43 -13.50
C MET A 9 15.44 42.19 -13.68
N GLY A 10 14.79 42.04 -14.84
CA GLY A 10 13.92 40.91 -15.16
C GLY A 10 14.68 39.58 -15.32
N SER A 11 15.82 39.57 -16.02
CA SER A 11 16.49 38.31 -16.40
C SER A 11 17.23 37.60 -15.25
N LEU A 12 17.66 38.35 -14.23
CA LEU A 12 18.34 37.81 -13.05
C LEU A 12 17.39 37.07 -12.09
N SER A 13 16.13 37.52 -11.99
CA SER A 13 15.10 36.89 -11.15
C SER A 13 14.73 35.50 -11.67
N TYR A 14 14.53 35.35 -12.99
CA TYR A 14 14.22 34.04 -13.60
C TYR A 14 15.37 33.02 -13.47
N ARG A 15 16.63 33.48 -13.37
CA ARG A 15 17.81 32.62 -13.22
C ARG A 15 18.02 32.12 -11.79
N LEU A 16 17.74 32.94 -10.78
CA LEU A 16 17.84 32.55 -9.36
C LEU A 16 16.66 31.67 -8.92
N PHE A 17 15.46 31.92 -9.47
CA PHE A 17 14.28 31.11 -9.19
C PHE A 17 14.37 29.70 -9.80
N SER A 18 15.00 29.54 -10.98
CA SER A 18 15.18 28.22 -11.59
C SER A 18 16.18 27.34 -10.83
N LEU A 19 17.30 27.90 -10.35
CA LEU A 19 18.33 27.17 -9.60
C LEU A 19 17.80 26.55 -8.29
N SER A 20 16.93 27.26 -7.57
CA SER A 20 16.33 26.76 -6.32
C SER A 20 15.23 25.73 -6.58
N TYR A 21 14.36 25.95 -7.58
CA TYR A 21 13.29 25.03 -7.94
C TYR A 21 13.82 23.69 -8.50
N ILE A 22 14.89 23.71 -9.29
CA ILE A 22 15.51 22.50 -9.86
C ILE A 22 16.19 21.66 -8.78
N GLY A 23 16.84 22.28 -7.79
CA GLY A 23 17.46 21.56 -6.67
C GLY A 23 16.44 20.87 -5.77
N LEU A 24 15.38 21.58 -5.39
CA LEU A 24 14.33 21.03 -4.52
C LEU A 24 13.52 19.93 -5.22
N THR A 25 13.17 20.13 -6.50
CA THR A 25 12.44 19.11 -7.29
C THR A 25 13.31 17.88 -7.56
N ARG A 26 14.61 18.05 -7.84
CA ARG A 26 15.55 16.94 -7.97
C ARG A 26 15.75 16.19 -6.66
N TRP A 27 15.93 16.90 -5.55
CA TRP A 27 16.00 16.30 -4.22
C TRP A 27 14.73 15.52 -3.88
N LEU A 28 13.57 16.08 -4.19
CA LEU A 28 12.29 15.42 -3.98
C LEU A 28 12.14 14.20 -4.89
N TYR A 29 12.54 14.28 -6.15
CA TYR A 29 12.49 13.17 -7.11
C TYR A 29 13.43 12.02 -6.72
N GLU A 30 14.65 12.33 -6.32
CA GLU A 30 15.64 11.34 -5.83
C GLU A 30 15.14 10.66 -4.54
N LYS A 31 14.44 11.39 -3.67
CA LYS A 31 13.90 10.87 -2.41
C LYS A 31 12.57 10.10 -2.58
N THR A 32 11.69 10.54 -3.48
CA THR A 32 10.39 9.90 -3.76
C THR A 32 10.51 8.67 -4.65
N ARG A 33 11.61 8.51 -5.41
CA ARG A 33 11.94 7.25 -6.12
C ARG A 33 11.88 6.02 -5.20
N LEU A 34 12.30 6.17 -3.95
CA LEU A 34 12.23 5.11 -2.93
C LEU A 34 10.79 4.81 -2.49
N PHE A 35 9.92 5.82 -2.46
CA PHE A 35 8.51 5.70 -2.09
C PHE A 35 7.64 5.06 -3.19
N TYR A 36 8.09 5.05 -4.44
CA TYR A 36 7.40 4.37 -5.54
C TYR A 36 7.56 2.83 -5.52
N LEU A 37 8.62 2.32 -4.90
CA LEU A 37 8.86 0.88 -4.80
C LEU A 37 7.75 0.11 -4.07
N PRO A 38 7.20 0.57 -2.93
CA PRO A 38 6.04 -0.10 -2.30
C PRO A 38 4.75 -0.03 -3.12
N VAL A 39 4.65 0.82 -4.15
CA VAL A 39 3.47 0.92 -5.02
C VAL A 39 3.39 -0.26 -5.99
N TYR A 40 4.52 -0.77 -6.49
CA TYR A 40 4.56 -1.89 -7.44
C TYR A 40 4.16 -3.24 -6.82
N GLY A 41 4.04 -3.33 -5.50
CA GLY A 41 3.55 -4.51 -4.77
C GLY A 41 2.16 -4.32 -4.13
N GLY A 42 1.57 -3.13 -4.26
CA GLY A 42 0.15 -2.88 -3.96
C GLY A 42 -0.35 -3.47 -2.64
N PHE A 43 0.12 -2.89 -1.54
CA PHE A 43 -0.34 -3.17 -0.18
C PHE A 43 0.10 -4.51 0.43
N PRO A 44 0.48 -4.49 1.71
CA PRO A 44 0.92 -5.69 2.36
C PRO A 44 -0.35 -6.47 2.75
N VAL A 45 -0.79 -7.37 1.85
CA VAL A 45 -1.82 -8.37 2.10
C VAL A 45 -1.35 -9.24 3.27
N LYS A 46 -2.24 -9.56 4.21
CA LYS A 46 -1.91 -10.48 5.30
C LYS A 46 -1.65 -11.87 4.71
N LEU A 47 -0.39 -12.25 4.52
CA LEU A 47 0.02 -13.59 4.08
C LEU A 47 0.00 -14.59 5.25
N ARG A 48 -1.09 -14.64 6.02
CA ARG A 48 -1.31 -15.68 7.03
C ARG A 48 -2.28 -16.69 6.44
N THR A 49 -1.77 -17.89 6.16
CA THR A 49 -2.58 -19.00 5.69
C THR A 49 -3.14 -19.75 6.89
N TYR A 50 -4.46 -19.79 7.00
CA TYR A 50 -5.15 -20.62 7.99
C TYR A 50 -5.71 -21.84 7.28
N ILE A 51 -5.37 -23.02 7.76
CA ILE A 51 -5.86 -24.30 7.24
C ILE A 51 -7.07 -24.69 8.10
N GLY A 52 -8.21 -24.90 7.45
CA GLY A 52 -9.45 -25.32 8.10
C GLY A 52 -9.49 -26.81 8.42
N GLU A 53 -10.58 -27.21 9.09
CA GLU A 53 -10.87 -28.62 9.33
C GLU A 53 -11.12 -29.35 7.99
N PRO A 54 -10.68 -30.61 7.88
CA PRO A 54 -10.90 -31.40 6.68
C PRO A 54 -12.39 -31.68 6.48
N ILE A 55 -12.86 -31.58 5.24
CA ILE A 55 -14.24 -31.94 4.89
C ILE A 55 -14.30 -33.47 4.78
N PRO A 56 -15.12 -34.16 5.61
CA PRO A 56 -15.22 -35.61 5.56
C PRO A 56 -15.84 -36.08 4.25
N TYR A 57 -15.28 -37.16 3.69
CA TYR A 57 -15.82 -37.81 2.50
C TYR A 57 -17.07 -38.62 2.87
N ASP A 58 -18.16 -38.40 2.14
CA ASP A 58 -19.38 -39.17 2.25
C ASP A 58 -19.78 -39.65 0.84
N PRO A 59 -19.86 -40.96 0.59
CA PRO A 59 -20.17 -41.51 -0.73
C PRO A 59 -21.60 -41.24 -1.21
N ASN A 60 -22.50 -40.78 -0.34
CA ASN A 60 -23.90 -40.53 -0.69
C ASN A 60 -24.18 -39.09 -1.13
N ILE A 61 -23.18 -38.20 -1.07
CA ILE A 61 -23.40 -36.78 -1.38
C ILE A 61 -23.26 -36.51 -2.86
N THR A 62 -24.06 -35.58 -3.37
CA THR A 62 -23.90 -35.09 -4.74
C THR A 62 -22.75 -34.08 -4.80
N ALA A 63 -22.04 -34.00 -5.92
CA ALA A 63 -20.94 -33.03 -6.11
C ALA A 63 -21.36 -31.58 -5.83
N ALA A 64 -22.61 -31.21 -6.12
CA ALA A 64 -23.17 -29.90 -5.83
C ALA A 64 -23.25 -29.62 -4.32
N GLU A 65 -23.72 -30.59 -3.52
CA GLU A 65 -23.82 -30.46 -2.06
C GLU A 65 -22.43 -30.36 -1.41
N LEU A 66 -21.45 -31.09 -1.95
CA LEU A 66 -20.06 -30.98 -1.52
C LEU A 66 -19.49 -29.57 -1.80
N ALA A 67 -19.81 -28.99 -2.96
CA ALA A 67 -19.39 -27.64 -3.31
C ALA A 67 -20.02 -26.59 -2.37
N GLU A 68 -21.30 -26.74 -2.01
CA GLU A 68 -21.95 -25.86 -1.04
C GLU A 68 -21.33 -25.96 0.35
N LYS A 69 -21.09 -27.19 0.85
CA LYS A 69 -20.40 -27.40 2.13
C LYS A 69 -19.01 -26.74 2.14
N THR A 70 -18.26 -26.88 1.03
CA THR A 70 -16.94 -26.28 0.87
C THR A 70 -17.00 -24.76 0.88
N LYS A 71 -17.99 -24.18 0.18
CA LYS A 71 -18.23 -22.74 0.17
C LYS A 71 -18.48 -22.22 1.59
N THR A 72 -19.40 -22.85 2.33
CA THR A 72 -19.70 -22.45 3.71
C THR A 72 -18.48 -22.56 4.63
N ALA A 73 -17.67 -23.61 4.49
CA ALA A 73 -16.44 -23.77 5.27
C ALA A 73 -15.44 -22.64 4.98
N ILE A 74 -15.28 -22.25 3.72
CA ILE A 74 -14.40 -21.13 3.31
C ILE A 74 -14.93 -19.80 3.83
N GLU A 75 -16.25 -19.56 3.76
CA GLU A 75 -16.87 -18.34 4.28
C GLU A 75 -16.68 -18.23 5.79
N ASN A 76 -16.85 -19.31 6.54
CA ASN A 76 -16.58 -19.35 7.98
C ASN A 76 -15.11 -19.05 8.30
N LEU A 77 -14.17 -19.61 7.53
CA LEU A 77 -12.73 -19.33 7.69
C LEU A 77 -12.42 -17.86 7.37
N ARG A 78 -13.02 -17.31 6.30
CA ARG A 78 -12.88 -15.91 5.93
C ARG A 78 -13.38 -15.03 7.07
N ASP A 79 -14.59 -15.25 7.57
CA ASP A 79 -15.22 -14.36 8.54
C ASP A 79 -14.54 -14.45 9.93
N LYS A 80 -13.98 -15.61 10.28
CA LYS A 80 -13.17 -15.79 11.50
C LYS A 80 -11.84 -15.05 11.45
N HIS A 81 -11.17 -15.02 10.30
CA HIS A 81 -9.79 -14.53 10.17
C HIS A 81 -9.66 -13.16 9.48
N GLN A 82 -10.66 -12.74 8.71
CA GLN A 82 -10.70 -11.49 7.96
C GLN A 82 -11.86 -10.62 8.47
N LYS A 83 -11.53 -9.45 9.02
CA LYS A 83 -12.53 -8.47 9.45
C LYS A 83 -13.02 -7.66 8.25
N THR A 84 -14.27 -7.86 7.86
CA THR A 84 -14.97 -7.06 6.84
C THR A 84 -15.80 -5.94 7.50
N PRO A 85 -15.92 -4.74 6.89
CA PRO A 85 -15.27 -4.27 5.67
C PRO A 85 -13.75 -4.03 5.84
N GLY A 86 -12.99 -4.19 4.75
CA GLY A 86 -11.54 -3.97 4.74
C GLY A 86 -11.16 -2.51 5.00
N ASN A 87 -10.05 -2.27 5.70
CA ASN A 87 -9.51 -0.92 5.93
C ASN A 87 -7.98 -0.96 5.84
N ILE A 88 -7.42 -0.19 4.90
CA ILE A 88 -5.98 -0.14 4.60
C ILE A 88 -5.16 0.38 5.79
N LEU A 89 -5.59 1.49 6.40
CA LEU A 89 -4.88 2.10 7.53
C LEU A 89 -4.87 1.15 8.74
N ARG A 90 -5.99 0.48 8.99
CA ARG A 90 -6.07 -0.57 10.02
C ARG A 90 -5.13 -1.73 9.72
N ALA A 91 -5.10 -2.22 8.47
CA ALA A 91 -4.24 -3.32 8.07
C ALA A 91 -2.74 -2.98 8.17
N ILE A 92 -2.38 -1.70 7.98
CA ILE A 92 -1.02 -1.18 8.21
C ILE A 92 -0.76 -1.06 9.71
N SER A 93 -1.68 -0.52 10.50
CA SER A 93 -1.54 -0.40 11.97
C SER A 93 -1.35 -1.75 12.65
N GLU A 94 -2.15 -2.76 12.28
CA GLU A 94 -2.06 -4.14 12.80
C GLU A 94 -0.70 -4.81 12.52
N ARG A 95 0.17 -4.23 11.66
CA ARG A 95 1.55 -4.70 11.45
C ARG A 95 2.53 -4.14 12.48
N PHE A 96 2.26 -2.95 12.99
CA PHE A 96 3.14 -2.25 13.93
C PHE A 96 2.65 -2.33 15.37
N ASP A 97 1.40 -2.74 15.60
CA ASP A 97 0.94 -3.15 16.92
C ASP A 97 1.81 -4.31 17.39
N LYS A 98 2.77 -3.96 18.27
CA LYS A 98 3.62 -4.90 18.96
C LYS A 98 2.71 -5.88 19.70
N HIS A 99 2.81 -7.16 19.38
CA HIS A 99 2.39 -8.20 20.30
C HIS A 99 3.25 -8.05 21.57
N TYR A 100 2.84 -7.18 22.50
CA TYR A 100 3.26 -7.30 23.88
C TYR A 100 2.56 -8.54 24.41
N LYS A 101 3.21 -9.69 24.25
CA LYS A 101 2.85 -10.86 25.06
C LYS A 101 3.31 -10.54 26.48
N ALA A 102 2.38 -10.07 27.30
CA ALA A 102 2.45 -10.31 28.72
C ALA A 102 2.42 -11.84 28.90
N ASN A 103 3.51 -12.39 29.43
CA ASN A 103 3.49 -13.69 30.08
C ASN A 103 2.63 -13.61 31.34
#